data_AF-A0A3B1AV20-F1
#
_entry.id   AF-A0A3B1AV20-F1
#
_cell.length_a   1.000
_cell.length_b   1.000
_cell.length_c   1.000
_cell.angle_alpha   90.00
_cell.angle_beta   90.00
_cell.angle_gamma   90.00
#
_symmetry.space_group_name_H-M   'P 1'
#
loop_
_entity.id
_entity.type
_entity.pdbx_description
1 polymer ?
#
loop_
_entity_poly.entity_id
_entity_poly.type
_entity_poly.pdbx_seq_one_letter_code
_entity_poly.pdbx_strand_id
1 'polypeptide(L)'
;MDPRLLRYYNRELQHVREVGAEFAKEFPKIAGRLGLEGLECADPYVERLLEGFGFLAARVQLKVDAEFPRFTQNLLEMIYPHYLAPTPSMAVVRFQPDLSEGSLANGFVIPRHSILRSRLEEGGQAACEYRTAHETELWPIQIKEAEYFSYLGELGKPDFPHVQ
;
A
#
# COMPACT_ATOMS: atom_id res chain seq x y z
N MET A 1 17.47 -3.65 22.14
CA MET A 1 18.47 -2.91 21.33
C MET A 1 18.15 -3.15 19.86
N ASP A 2 18.04 -2.10 19.03
CA ASP A 2 17.77 -2.24 17.59
C ASP A 2 18.99 -2.92 16.92
N PRO A 3 18.82 -4.08 16.25
CA PRO A 3 19.92 -4.79 15.60
C PRO A 3 20.69 -3.95 14.57
N ARG A 4 20.03 -2.95 13.98
CA ARG A 4 20.63 -2.06 12.97
C ARG A 4 21.68 -1.13 13.58
N LEU A 5 21.60 -0.83 14.88
CA LEU A 5 22.47 0.14 15.53
C LEU A 5 23.96 -0.23 15.39
N LEU A 6 24.30 -1.52 15.42
CA LEU A 6 25.68 -1.98 15.24
C LEU A 6 26.24 -1.57 13.87
N ARG A 7 25.41 -1.66 12.82
CA ARG A 7 25.80 -1.25 11.46
C ARG A 7 26.05 0.25 11.39
N TYR A 8 25.16 1.05 11.98
CA TYR A 8 25.32 2.50 12.05
C TYR A 8 26.56 2.86 12.86
N TYR A 9 26.76 2.23 14.02
CA TYR A 9 27.93 2.44 14.87
C TYR A 9 29.23 2.20 14.11
N ASN A 10 29.38 1.05 13.45
CA ASN A 10 30.58 0.75 12.68
C ASN A 10 30.80 1.74 11.53
N ARG A 11 29.73 2.15 10.86
CA ARG A 11 29.79 3.15 9.78
C ARG A 11 30.24 4.51 10.30
N GLU A 12 29.64 5.01 11.38
CA GLU A 12 30.01 6.31 11.96
C GLU A 12 31.41 6.27 12.56
N LEU A 13 31.82 5.17 13.18
CA LEU A 13 33.18 5.00 13.69
C LEU A 13 34.22 5.01 12.56
N GLN A 14 33.93 4.33 11.44
CA GLN A 14 34.76 4.37 10.25
C GLN A 14 34.81 5.79 9.67
N HIS A 15 33.66 6.46 9.56
CA HIS A 15 33.58 7.83 9.06
C HIS A 15 34.41 8.81 9.91
N VAL A 16 34.34 8.71 11.24
CA VAL A 16 35.14 9.53 12.16
C VAL A 16 36.64 9.32 11.94
N ARG A 17 37.07 8.08 11.72
CA ARG A 17 38.48 7.75 11.43
C ARG A 17 38.94 8.30 10.08
N GLU A 18 38.11 8.16 9.05
CA GLU A 18 38.40 8.67 7.70
C GLU A 18 38.52 10.19 7.68
N VAL A 19 37.54 10.90 8.26
CA VAL A 19 37.55 12.37 8.36
C VAL A 19 38.69 12.85 9.26
N GLY A 20 38.98 12.13 10.34
CA GLY A 20 40.13 12.42 11.20
C GLY A 20 41.45 12.33 10.45
N ALA A 21 41.62 11.33 9.58
CA ALA A 21 42.82 11.17 8.76
C ALA A 21 42.94 12.26 7.68
N GLU A 22 41.83 12.70 7.09
CA GLU A 22 41.81 13.85 6.17
C GLU A 22 42.21 15.15 6.89
N PHE A 23 41.62 15.40 8.07
CA PHE A 23 41.96 16.55 8.91
C PHE A 23 43.45 16.55 9.28
N ALA A 24 44.03 15.38 9.57
CA ALA A 24 45.45 15.26 9.91
C ALA A 24 46.38 15.60 8.74
N LYS A 25 45.98 15.26 7.50
CA LYS A 25 46.74 15.62 6.29
C LYS A 25 46.69 17.12 6.03
N GLU A 26 45.53 17.75 6.23
CA GLU A 26 45.33 19.17 5.95
C GLU A 26 45.93 20.07 7.04
N PHE A 27 45.88 19.65 8.32
CA PHE A 27 46.38 20.41 9.46
C PHE A 27 47.39 19.62 10.34
N PRO A 28 48.58 19.28 9.82
CA PRO A 28 49.52 18.40 10.53
C PRO A 28 49.95 18.91 11.91
N LYS A 29 50.17 20.23 12.03
CA LYS A 29 50.56 20.85 13.31
C LYS A 29 49.47 20.76 14.38
N ILE A 30 48.20 20.78 13.98
CA ILE A 30 47.05 20.71 14.91
C ILE A 30 46.78 19.24 15.25
N ALA A 31 46.77 18.37 14.24
CA ALA A 31 46.56 16.94 14.43
C ALA A 31 47.65 16.28 15.29
N GLY A 32 48.91 16.68 15.15
CA GLY A 32 49.99 16.20 16.01
C GLY A 32 49.81 16.61 17.48
N ARG A 33 49.20 17.76 17.76
CA ARG A 33 48.82 18.15 19.13
C ARG A 33 47.65 17.36 19.69
N LEU A 34 46.81 16.81 18.82
CA LEU A 34 45.61 16.04 19.16
C LEU A 34 45.86 14.52 19.16
N GLY A 35 47.05 14.06 18.75
CA GLY A 35 47.35 12.62 18.64
C GLY A 35 46.56 11.91 17.54
N LEU A 36 46.18 12.64 16.48
CA LEU A 36 45.41 12.13 15.33
C LEU A 36 46.32 11.77 14.15
N GLU A 37 47.56 11.36 14.41
CA GLU A 37 48.52 11.01 13.36
C GLU A 37 48.26 9.60 12.81
N GLY A 38 47.47 9.50 11.72
CA GLY A 38 47.19 8.24 11.03
C GLY A 38 45.77 7.71 11.25
N LEU A 39 45.57 6.40 11.04
CA LEU A 39 44.28 5.71 11.17
C LEU A 39 43.94 5.29 12.61
N GLU A 40 44.94 5.25 13.48
CA GLU A 40 44.82 4.81 14.87
C GLU A 40 45.15 5.98 15.80
N CYS A 41 44.29 6.23 16.79
CA CYS A 41 44.54 7.24 17.80
C CYS A 41 45.53 6.68 18.82
N ALA A 42 46.62 7.41 19.09
CA ALA A 42 47.67 6.94 19.99
C ALA A 42 47.22 6.86 21.46
N ASP A 43 46.16 7.57 21.86
CA ASP A 43 45.63 7.60 23.22
C ASP A 43 44.35 6.75 23.34
N PRO A 44 44.36 5.65 24.14
CA PRO A 44 43.19 4.79 24.36
C PRO A 44 41.97 5.49 24.95
N TYR A 45 42.15 6.57 25.72
CA TYR A 45 41.04 7.33 26.29
C TYR A 45 40.37 8.22 25.25
N VAL A 46 41.17 8.80 24.35
CA VAL A 46 40.64 9.57 23.21
C VAL A 46 39.96 8.64 22.22
N GLU A 47 40.53 7.46 21.95
CA GLU A 47 39.88 6.46 21.11
C GLU A 47 38.50 6.06 21.67
N ARG A 48 38.41 5.76 22.97
CA ARG A 48 37.12 5.48 23.64
C ARG A 48 36.13 6.65 23.60
N LEU A 49 36.62 7.88 23.65
CA LEU A 49 35.78 9.07 23.50
C LEU A 49 35.23 9.16 22.07
N LEU A 50 36.05 8.87 21.04
CA LEU A 50 35.64 8.83 19.64
C LEU A 50 34.66 7.68 19.36
N GLU A 51 34.84 6.53 19.99
CA GLU A 51 33.86 5.43 19.99
C GLU A 51 32.53 5.88 20.62
N GLY A 52 32.56 6.53 21.79
CA GLY A 52 31.37 7.09 22.42
C GLY A 52 30.66 8.13 21.54
N PHE A 53 31.43 8.97 20.84
CA PHE A 53 30.92 9.92 19.85
C PHE A 53 30.25 9.19 18.67
N GLY A 54 30.93 8.19 18.09
CA GLY A 54 30.39 7.36 17.00
C GLY A 54 29.09 6.65 17.41
N PHE A 55 28.99 6.20 18.65
CA PHE A 55 27.76 5.62 19.20
C PHE A 55 26.61 6.62 19.28
N LEU A 56 26.86 7.85 19.74
CA LEU A 56 25.84 8.90 19.78
C LEU A 56 25.41 9.32 18.37
N ALA A 57 26.37 9.53 17.47
CA ALA A 57 26.11 9.87 16.07
C ALA A 57 25.29 8.78 15.37
N ALA A 58 25.62 7.50 15.59
CA ALA A 58 24.90 6.37 15.04
C ALA A 58 23.44 6.33 15.47
N ARG A 59 23.14 6.70 16.74
CA ARG A 59 21.76 6.79 17.23
C ARG A 59 20.99 7.93 16.56
N VAL A 60 21.64 9.06 16.32
CA VAL A 60 21.03 10.20 15.60
C VAL A 60 20.71 9.78 14.16
N GLN A 61 21.69 9.20 13.45
CA GLN A 61 21.50 8.77 12.07
C GLN A 61 20.42 7.70 11.91
N LEU A 62 20.41 6.71 12.81
CA LEU A 62 19.34 5.70 12.84
C LEU A 62 17.96 6.34 13.02
N LYS A 63 17.85 7.37 13.85
CA LYS A 63 16.58 8.07 14.08
C LYS A 63 16.18 8.92 12.87
N VAL A 64 17.11 9.63 12.25
CA VAL A 64 16.85 10.42 11.04
C VAL A 64 16.36 9.52 9.90
N ASP A 65 17.04 8.41 9.64
CA ASP A 65 16.66 7.47 8.59
C ASP A 65 15.29 6.81 8.86
N ALA A 66 14.95 6.58 10.15
CA ALA A 66 13.66 6.03 10.53
C ALA A 66 12.48 7.01 10.31
N GLU A 67 12.72 8.32 10.31
CA GLU A 67 11.68 9.32 10.06
C GLU A 67 11.43 9.55 8.56
N PHE A 68 12.38 9.21 7.68
CA PHE A 68 12.26 9.46 6.25
C PHE A 68 11.03 8.80 5.59
N PRO A 69 10.67 7.53 5.87
CA PRO A 69 9.46 6.91 5.34
C PRO A 69 8.17 7.61 5.80
N ARG A 70 8.15 8.13 7.04
CA ARG A 70 6.99 8.85 7.57
C ARG A 70 6.81 10.18 6.84
N PHE A 71 7.91 10.88 6.57
CA PHE A 71 7.88 12.11 5.79
C PHE A 71 7.34 11.89 4.38
N THR A 72 7.85 10.88 3.66
CA THR A 72 7.40 10.61 2.29
C THR A 72 5.95 10.15 2.23
N GLN A 73 5.50 9.35 3.20
CA GLN A 73 4.10 8.95 3.32
C GLN A 73 3.18 10.15 3.54
N ASN A 74 3.50 11.03 4.50
CA ASN A 74 2.71 12.24 4.76
C ASN A 74 2.68 13.19 3.54
N LEU A 75 3.78 13.28 2.80
CA LEU A 75 3.81 14.06 1.57
C LEU A 75 2.88 13.48 0.50
N LEU A 76 2.86 12.14 0.37
CA LEU A 76 1.98 11.45 -0.58
C LEU A 76 0.50 11.60 -0.20
N GLU A 77 0.17 11.63 1.10
CA GLU A 77 -1.18 11.93 1.59
C GLU A 77 -1.66 13.32 1.17
N MET A 78 -0.77 14.32 1.12
CA MET A 78 -1.11 15.68 0.69
C MET A 78 -1.25 15.82 -0.82
N ILE A 79 -0.38 15.16 -1.60
CA ILE A 79 -0.34 15.33 -3.06
C ILE A 79 -1.34 14.40 -3.76
N TYR A 80 -1.44 13.14 -3.31
CA TYR A 80 -2.23 12.11 -3.98
C TYR A 80 -2.91 11.15 -2.98
N PRO A 81 -3.89 11.64 -2.20
CA PRO A 81 -4.55 10.84 -1.16
C PRO A 81 -5.25 9.58 -1.71
N HIS A 82 -5.73 9.63 -2.95
CA HIS A 82 -6.47 8.52 -3.57
C HIS A 82 -5.64 7.26 -3.83
N TYR A 83 -4.31 7.35 -3.91
CA TYR A 83 -3.44 6.17 -4.07
C TYR A 83 -3.19 5.43 -2.75
N LEU A 84 -3.39 6.12 -1.63
CA LEU A 84 -3.30 5.54 -0.30
C LEU A 84 -4.68 5.08 0.22
N ALA A 85 -5.75 5.47 -0.47
CA ALA A 85 -7.10 5.05 -0.12
C ALA A 85 -7.25 3.53 -0.34
N PRO A 86 -7.73 2.77 0.66
CA PRO A 86 -7.98 1.35 0.49
C PRO A 86 -9.11 1.13 -0.51
N THR A 87 -8.94 0.13 -1.38
CA THR A 87 -10.00 -0.30 -2.30
C THR A 87 -11.09 -1.02 -1.51
N PRO A 88 -12.36 -0.57 -1.55
CA PRO A 88 -13.44 -1.23 -0.85
C PRO A 88 -13.77 -2.59 -1.48
N SER A 89 -14.39 -3.48 -0.72
CA SER A 89 -14.95 -4.72 -1.28
C SER A 89 -16.04 -4.40 -2.31
N MET A 90 -16.08 -5.15 -3.42
CA MET A 90 -17.07 -5.02 -4.48
C MET A 90 -17.68 -6.38 -4.79
N ALA A 91 -18.95 -6.40 -5.20
CA ALA A 91 -19.67 -7.62 -5.53
C ALA A 91 -20.55 -7.44 -6.77
N VAL A 92 -20.73 -8.52 -7.52
CA VAL A 92 -21.74 -8.61 -8.59
C VAL A 92 -22.97 -9.29 -8.01
N VAL A 93 -24.12 -8.63 -8.10
CA VAL A 93 -25.39 -9.15 -7.60
C VAL A 93 -26.37 -9.35 -8.75
N ARG A 94 -27.27 -10.32 -8.61
CA ARG A 94 -28.39 -10.52 -9.52
C ARG A 94 -29.67 -10.06 -8.83
N PHE A 95 -30.39 -9.15 -9.48
CA PHE A 95 -31.76 -8.85 -9.11
C PHE A 95 -32.70 -9.80 -9.85
N GLN A 96 -33.62 -10.43 -9.12
CA GLN A 96 -34.66 -11.25 -9.70
C GLN A 96 -35.98 -10.53 -9.53
N PRO A 97 -36.64 -10.12 -10.62
CA PRO A 97 -37.96 -9.52 -10.53
C PRO A 97 -38.98 -10.54 -10.04
N ASP A 98 -39.94 -10.11 -9.24
CA ASP A 98 -41.12 -10.91 -8.94
C ASP A 98 -42.09 -10.84 -10.12
N LEU A 99 -42.19 -11.93 -10.89
CA LEU A 99 -43.02 -12.00 -12.09
C LEU A 99 -44.52 -11.90 -11.81
N SER A 100 -44.95 -11.96 -10.54
CA SER A 100 -46.35 -11.78 -10.16
C SER A 100 -46.77 -10.31 -10.09
N GLU A 101 -45.83 -9.35 -10.08
CA GLU A 101 -46.13 -7.93 -10.04
C GLU A 101 -46.39 -7.34 -11.45
N GLY A 102 -47.58 -6.78 -11.66
CA GLY A 102 -48.02 -6.28 -12.97
C GLY A 102 -47.32 -5.01 -13.46
N SER A 103 -46.58 -4.30 -12.59
CA SER A 103 -45.87 -3.06 -12.94
C SER A 103 -44.60 -3.31 -13.77
N LEU A 104 -44.07 -4.53 -13.76
CA LEU A 104 -42.80 -4.87 -14.41
C LEU A 104 -42.83 -4.90 -15.94
N ALA A 105 -44.01 -4.98 -16.55
CA ALA A 105 -44.13 -4.95 -18.01
C ALA A 105 -43.59 -3.64 -18.62
N ASN A 106 -43.57 -2.55 -17.84
CA ASN A 106 -43.04 -1.25 -18.26
C ASN A 106 -41.56 -1.05 -17.89
N GLY A 107 -40.89 -2.07 -17.35
CA GLY A 107 -39.55 -1.95 -16.77
C GLY A 107 -39.58 -1.36 -15.36
N PHE A 108 -38.76 -1.90 -14.46
CA PHE A 108 -38.58 -1.37 -13.11
C PHE A 108 -37.16 -0.83 -12.92
N VAL A 109 -37.02 0.47 -12.74
CA VAL A 109 -35.71 1.12 -12.58
C VAL A 109 -35.21 0.95 -11.14
N ILE A 110 -34.04 0.33 -10.98
CA ILE A 110 -33.24 0.39 -9.76
C ILE A 110 -32.30 1.59 -9.87
N PRO A 111 -32.47 2.62 -9.02
CA PRO A 111 -31.59 3.78 -9.04
C PRO A 111 -30.15 3.41 -8.68
N ARG A 112 -29.20 4.21 -9.18
CA ARG A 112 -27.83 4.21 -8.67
C ARG A 112 -27.83 4.49 -7.16
N HIS A 113 -26.87 3.90 -6.45
CA HIS A 113 -26.73 3.98 -4.99
C HIS A 113 -27.83 3.32 -4.14
N SER A 114 -28.65 2.47 -4.76
CA SER A 114 -29.58 1.60 -4.04
C SER A 114 -28.83 0.72 -3.06
N ILE A 115 -29.33 0.66 -1.82
CA ILE A 115 -28.67 -0.01 -0.70
C ILE A 115 -28.89 -1.52 -0.78
N LEU A 116 -27.81 -2.28 -0.64
CA LEU A 116 -27.80 -3.74 -0.56
C LEU A 116 -27.10 -4.14 0.73
N ARG A 117 -27.69 -5.03 1.51
CA ARG A 117 -27.09 -5.51 2.77
C ARG A 117 -26.66 -6.96 2.61
N SER A 118 -25.44 -7.26 3.05
CA SER A 118 -24.98 -8.64 3.13
C SER A 118 -25.76 -9.39 4.21
N ARG A 119 -25.68 -10.72 4.17
CA ARG A 119 -26.05 -11.53 5.33
C ARG A 119 -25.03 -11.28 6.45
N LEU A 120 -25.47 -11.37 7.70
CA LEU A 120 -24.58 -11.38 8.84
C LEU A 120 -23.90 -12.75 8.89
N GLU A 121 -22.57 -12.77 8.83
CA GLU A 121 -21.80 -14.02 8.98
C GLU A 121 -21.78 -14.47 10.44
N GLU A 122 -21.65 -15.77 10.69
CA GLU A 122 -21.55 -16.31 12.04
C GLU A 122 -20.31 -15.74 12.76
N GLY A 123 -20.53 -15.02 13.86
CA GLY A 123 -19.47 -14.32 14.60
C GLY A 123 -19.20 -12.88 14.14
N GLY A 124 -19.86 -12.40 13.07
CA GLY A 124 -19.78 -11.02 12.61
C GLY A 124 -20.55 -10.05 13.50
N GLN A 125 -19.98 -8.86 13.76
CA GLN A 125 -20.63 -7.82 14.56
C GLN A 125 -21.54 -6.90 13.73
N ALA A 126 -21.34 -6.81 12.41
CA ALA A 126 -22.14 -5.97 11.52
C ALA A 126 -22.21 -6.56 10.10
N ALA A 127 -23.34 -6.35 9.42
CA ALA A 127 -23.49 -6.68 8.01
C ALA A 127 -22.85 -5.59 7.13
N CYS A 128 -22.23 -5.99 6.03
CA CYS A 128 -21.69 -5.06 5.04
C CYS A 128 -22.83 -4.37 4.27
N GLU A 129 -22.68 -3.06 4.08
CA GLU A 129 -23.57 -2.27 3.22
C GLU A 129 -22.88 -2.00 1.88
N TYR A 130 -23.53 -2.42 0.79
CA TYR A 130 -23.12 -2.16 -0.58
C TYR A 130 -24.11 -1.20 -1.24
N ARG A 131 -23.67 -0.58 -2.34
CA ARG A 131 -24.49 0.33 -3.14
C ARG A 131 -24.35 0.01 -4.61
N THR A 132 -25.45 0.07 -5.37
CA THR A 132 -25.41 -0.10 -6.82
C THR A 132 -24.53 0.97 -7.45
N ALA A 133 -23.61 0.56 -8.34
CA ALA A 133 -22.67 1.46 -9.00
C ALA A 133 -23.34 2.27 -10.13
N HIS A 134 -24.43 1.74 -10.70
CA HIS A 134 -25.17 2.31 -11.82
C HIS A 134 -26.66 2.16 -11.60
N GLU A 135 -27.43 2.95 -12.34
CA GLU A 135 -28.86 2.73 -12.54
C GLU A 135 -29.05 1.50 -13.45
N THR A 136 -30.07 0.70 -13.19
CA THR A 136 -30.35 -0.50 -13.99
C THR A 136 -31.84 -0.73 -14.08
N GLU A 137 -32.34 -0.94 -15.30
CA GLU A 137 -33.73 -1.28 -15.56
C GLU A 137 -33.94 -2.79 -15.54
N LEU A 138 -34.85 -3.25 -14.68
CA LEU A 138 -35.25 -4.63 -14.57
C LEU A 138 -36.40 -4.93 -15.51
N TRP A 139 -36.18 -5.93 -16.36
CA TRP A 139 -37.17 -6.45 -17.29
C TRP A 139 -37.59 -7.86 -16.87
N PRO A 140 -38.86 -8.26 -17.08
CA PRO A 140 -39.35 -9.61 -16.77
C PRO A 140 -38.93 -10.62 -17.86
N ILE A 141 -37.66 -10.57 -18.27
CA ILE A 141 -37.07 -11.48 -19.25
C ILE A 141 -36.00 -12.33 -18.58
N GLN A 142 -35.89 -13.58 -19.03
CA GLN A 142 -34.90 -14.52 -18.54
C GLN A 142 -34.13 -15.11 -19.71
N ILE A 143 -32.81 -15.09 -19.62
CA ILE A 143 -31.96 -15.86 -20.52
C ILE A 143 -32.20 -17.34 -20.21
N LYS A 144 -32.80 -18.06 -21.16
CA LYS A 144 -33.04 -19.51 -21.05
C LYS A 144 -31.82 -20.33 -21.47
N GLU A 145 -31.16 -19.90 -22.54
CA GLU A 145 -30.08 -20.63 -23.17
C GLU A 145 -29.11 -19.66 -23.83
N ALA A 146 -27.83 -20.06 -23.91
CA ALA A 146 -26.79 -19.34 -24.61
C ALA A 146 -25.87 -20.37 -25.26
N GLU A 147 -25.84 -20.38 -26.59
CA GLU A 147 -24.99 -21.27 -27.37
C GLU A 147 -23.84 -20.49 -28.02
N TYR A 148 -22.65 -21.08 -28.04
CA TYR A 148 -21.49 -20.52 -28.71
C TYR A 148 -21.27 -21.22 -30.04
N PHE A 149 -21.32 -20.44 -31.13
CA PHE A 149 -21.07 -20.92 -32.48
C PHE A 149 -19.68 -20.47 -32.95
N SER A 150 -18.89 -21.43 -33.42
CA SER A 150 -17.49 -21.20 -33.81
C SER A 150 -17.35 -20.69 -35.25
N TYR A 151 -18.36 -20.91 -36.09
CA TYR A 151 -18.49 -20.31 -37.42
C TYR A 151 -19.97 -20.09 -37.78
N LEU A 152 -20.24 -19.12 -38.66
CA LEU A 152 -21.59 -18.69 -39.06
C LEU A 152 -22.47 -19.79 -39.69
N GLY A 153 -21.88 -20.89 -40.17
CA GLY A 153 -22.62 -22.03 -40.72
C GLY A 153 -23.30 -22.90 -39.67
N GLU A 154 -22.91 -22.80 -38.40
CA GLU A 154 -23.52 -23.52 -37.27
C GLU A 154 -24.77 -22.82 -36.74
N LEU A 155 -24.97 -21.54 -37.07
CA LEU A 155 -26.26 -20.86 -36.94
C LEU A 155 -27.24 -21.46 -37.96
N GLY A 156 -27.71 -22.68 -37.68
CA GLY A 156 -28.91 -23.23 -38.29
C GLY A 156 -30.11 -22.30 -38.06
N LYS A 157 -31.27 -22.61 -38.68
CA LYS A 157 -32.50 -21.86 -38.41
C LYS A 157 -32.74 -21.84 -36.89
N PRO A 158 -32.83 -20.66 -36.24
CA PRO A 158 -33.11 -20.60 -34.81
C PRO A 158 -34.43 -21.32 -34.55
N ASP A 159 -34.37 -22.43 -33.82
CA ASP A 159 -35.54 -23.19 -33.41
C ASP A 159 -36.18 -22.42 -32.25
N PHE A 160 -36.98 -21.41 -32.57
CA PHE A 160 -37.72 -20.67 -31.57
C PHE A 160 -38.77 -21.62 -30.97
N PRO A 161 -38.70 -21.96 -29.68
CA PRO A 161 -39.75 -22.77 -29.07
C PRO A 161 -41.08 -22.05 -29.26
N HIS A 162 -42.08 -22.77 -29.76
CA HIS A 162 -43.43 -22.24 -29.94
C HIS A 162 -43.89 -21.59 -28.63
N VAL A 163 -43.97 -20.26 -28.63
CA VAL A 163 -44.57 -19.48 -27.54
C VAL A 163 -46.06 -19.79 -27.57
N GLN A 164 -46.53 -20.59 -26.61
CA GLN A 164 -47.96 -20.73 -26.30
C GLN A 164 -48.41 -19.58 -25.40
#